data_AF-A0AAW0RXN1-F1
#
_entry.id   AF-A0AAW0RXN1-F1
#
_cell.length_a   1.000
_cell.length_b   1.000
_cell.length_c   1.000
_cell.angle_alpha   90.00
_cell.angle_beta   90.00
_cell.angle_gamma   90.00
#
_symmetry.space_group_name_H-M   'P 1'
#
loop_
_entity.id
_entity.type
_entity.pdbx_description
1 polymer ?
#
loop_
_entity_poly.entity_id
_entity_poly.type
_entity_poly.pdbx_seq_one_letter_code
_entity_poly.pdbx_strand_id
1 'polypeptide(L)'
;MAVAPEAIFSTHVLSGAHSEVQGINTEGDEDLEEWLASNFRTRASLLQPCPLRCSEAVNSTGNPSWFQLSDASSLSSCNETLLLSLIVDNDEPQGIKVCAADYDPVLPSSLFYDGEKAALCTTPNHEMAPASVRISFLPEKAQRSDSATFSSNHLLAAGRQVVHHLASRQPSCSRDAMSFGYSQSALIGVFAGVELHQHGLTFQVMQRVLQHVEDNFSLNTFVVQLCYDDDGLGADYTVGVIATSSNNLHLAHQALKTWAGGKCVETK
;
A
#
# COMPACT_ATOMS: atom_id res chain seq x y z
N MET A 1 36.36 1.17 37.46
CA MET A 1 35.56 0.00 37.89
C MET A 1 34.14 0.49 38.13
N ALA A 2 33.27 0.35 37.13
CA ALA A 2 31.82 0.53 37.21
C ALA A 2 31.23 -0.17 35.99
N VAL A 3 30.38 -1.17 36.25
CA VAL A 3 29.81 -2.12 35.29
C VAL A 3 28.48 -1.56 34.80
N ALA A 4 28.23 -1.61 33.49
CA ALA A 4 26.96 -1.28 32.87
C ALA A 4 25.99 -2.48 32.92
N PRO A 5 24.67 -2.29 33.04
CA PRO A 5 23.71 -3.38 32.95
C PRO A 5 23.41 -3.73 31.49
N GLU A 6 23.54 -5.01 31.15
CA GLU A 6 23.10 -5.60 29.89
C GLU A 6 21.56 -5.70 29.86
N ALA A 7 20.95 -5.24 28.78
CA ALA A 7 19.54 -5.47 28.49
C ALA A 7 19.36 -6.87 27.88
N ILE A 8 18.66 -7.74 28.60
CA ILE A 8 18.30 -9.09 28.18
C ILE A 8 17.18 -8.98 27.14
N PHE A 9 17.48 -9.28 25.88
CA PHE A 9 16.46 -9.49 24.85
C PHE A 9 15.74 -10.83 25.09
N SER A 10 14.44 -10.76 25.31
CA SER A 10 13.59 -11.94 25.49
C SER A 10 13.24 -12.55 24.13
N THR A 11 13.85 -13.68 23.80
CA THR A 11 13.60 -14.50 22.59
C THR A 11 12.34 -15.38 22.70
N HIS A 12 11.38 -15.03 23.54
CA HIS A 12 10.37 -15.97 24.03
C HIS A 12 9.22 -16.34 23.07
N VAL A 13 9.11 -15.73 21.88
CA VAL A 13 7.94 -15.97 21.00
C VAL A 13 8.18 -17.07 19.97
N LEU A 14 9.44 -17.37 19.59
CA LEU A 14 9.75 -18.40 18.57
C LEU A 14 9.99 -19.80 19.13
N SER A 15 10.06 -19.96 20.46
CA SER A 15 10.22 -21.28 21.09
C SER A 15 8.90 -22.04 21.23
N GLY A 16 7.75 -21.37 21.13
CA GLY A 16 6.43 -21.97 21.37
C GLY A 16 6.00 -22.91 20.24
N ALA A 17 5.95 -22.43 19.00
CA ALA A 17 5.48 -23.22 17.85
C ALA A 17 6.39 -24.42 17.54
N HIS A 18 7.71 -24.28 17.75
CA HIS A 18 8.66 -25.38 17.55
C HIS A 18 8.57 -26.45 18.64
N SER A 19 8.17 -26.05 19.87
CA SER A 19 7.98 -26.94 21.01
C SER A 19 6.63 -27.67 20.98
N GLU A 20 5.60 -27.09 20.36
CA GLU A 20 4.25 -27.65 20.32
C GLU A 20 4.12 -28.78 19.29
N VAL A 21 4.86 -28.69 18.17
CA VAL A 21 4.88 -29.72 17.12
C VAL A 21 5.81 -30.90 17.47
N GLN A 22 6.85 -30.68 18.29
CA GLN A 22 7.73 -31.75 18.78
C GLN A 22 7.04 -32.72 19.77
N GLY A 23 5.87 -32.36 20.29
CA GLY A 23 5.09 -33.19 21.21
C GLY A 23 4.00 -34.05 20.56
N ILE A 24 3.86 -34.01 19.24
CA ILE A 24 2.86 -34.82 18.52
C ILE A 24 3.35 -36.27 18.49
N ASN A 25 2.60 -37.18 19.10
CA ASN A 25 2.89 -38.61 18.99
C ASN A 25 2.54 -39.09 17.58
N THR A 26 3.55 -39.47 16.81
CA THR A 26 3.42 -39.94 15.42
C THR A 26 3.52 -41.46 15.30
N GLU A 27 3.64 -42.18 16.41
CA GLU A 27 3.95 -43.60 16.43
C GLU A 27 2.91 -44.42 15.65
N GLY A 28 3.33 -44.93 14.49
CA GLY A 28 2.52 -45.80 13.62
C GLY A 28 1.82 -45.10 12.44
N ASP A 29 2.05 -43.81 12.21
CA ASP A 29 1.49 -43.05 11.08
C ASP A 29 2.62 -42.52 10.18
N GLU A 30 3.04 -43.36 9.23
CA GLU A 30 4.13 -43.04 8.27
C GLU A 30 3.81 -41.79 7.44
N ASP A 31 2.54 -41.54 7.11
CA ASP A 31 2.11 -40.37 6.32
C ASP A 31 2.27 -39.08 7.12
N LEU A 32 1.91 -39.10 8.41
CA LEU A 32 2.10 -37.96 9.32
C LEU A 32 3.58 -37.69 9.59
N GLU A 33 4.40 -38.73 9.74
CA GLU A 33 5.85 -38.61 9.89
C GLU A 33 6.50 -38.01 8.63
N GLU A 34 6.09 -38.47 7.44
CA GLU A 34 6.57 -37.94 6.17
C GLU A 34 6.14 -36.47 5.99
N TRP A 35 4.89 -36.13 6.33
CA TRP A 35 4.40 -34.75 6.27
C TRP A 35 5.15 -33.83 7.23
N LEU A 36 5.38 -34.25 8.48
CA LEU A 36 6.16 -33.49 9.45
C LEU A 36 7.61 -33.33 8.99
N ALA A 37 8.24 -34.41 8.52
CA ALA A 37 9.60 -34.35 7.99
C ALA A 37 9.71 -33.43 6.76
N SER A 38 8.69 -33.39 5.90
CA SER A 38 8.60 -32.47 4.77
C SER A 38 8.47 -31.01 5.23
N ASN A 39 7.61 -30.75 6.23
CA ASN A 39 7.44 -29.42 6.80
C ASN A 39 8.66 -28.92 7.58
N PHE A 40 9.40 -29.79 8.26
CA PHE A 40 10.66 -29.43 8.92
C PHE A 40 11.79 -29.18 7.92
N ARG A 41 11.72 -29.75 6.71
CA ARG A 41 12.65 -29.49 5.60
C ARG A 41 12.31 -28.20 4.83
N THR A 42 11.15 -27.61 5.08
CA THR A 42 10.76 -26.31 4.54
C THR A 42 11.80 -25.26 4.94
N ARG A 43 12.48 -24.65 3.96
CA ARG A 43 13.54 -23.67 4.19
C ARG A 43 13.05 -22.56 5.14
N ALA A 44 13.91 -22.11 6.05
CA ALA A 44 13.67 -20.93 6.88
C ALA A 44 13.30 -19.67 6.08
N SER A 45 13.65 -19.61 4.78
CA SER A 45 13.23 -18.56 3.84
C SER A 45 11.72 -18.55 3.54
N LEU A 46 10.99 -19.66 3.78
CA LEU A 46 9.53 -19.76 3.68
C LEU A 46 8.84 -19.53 5.04
N LEU A 47 9.61 -19.46 6.12
CA LEU A 47 9.19 -19.02 7.45
C LEU A 47 9.50 -17.54 7.68
N GLN A 48 9.91 -16.80 6.64
CA GLN A 48 10.15 -15.38 6.80
C GLN A 48 8.82 -14.68 7.07
N PRO A 49 8.75 -13.82 8.12
CA PRO A 49 7.54 -13.08 8.43
C PRO A 49 7.13 -12.12 7.31
N CYS A 50 8.07 -11.78 6.42
CA CYS A 50 7.87 -10.85 5.32
C CYS A 50 7.95 -11.54 3.94
N PRO A 51 7.15 -11.07 2.96
CA PRO A 51 7.25 -11.53 1.59
C PRO A 51 8.58 -11.11 0.94
N LEU A 52 8.87 -11.66 -0.24
CA LEU A 52 10.00 -11.22 -1.06
C LEU A 52 9.93 -9.71 -1.35
N ARG A 53 11.11 -9.13 -1.58
CA ARG A 53 11.26 -7.72 -1.94
C ARG A 53 10.59 -7.42 -3.29
N CYS A 54 10.08 -6.21 -3.45
CA CYS A 54 9.37 -5.82 -4.67
C CYS A 54 10.27 -5.84 -5.93
N SER A 55 11.56 -5.52 -5.78
CA SER A 55 12.54 -5.65 -6.88
C SER A 55 12.85 -7.11 -7.27
N GLU A 56 12.74 -8.04 -6.33
CA GLU A 56 13.01 -9.47 -6.52
C GLU A 56 11.74 -10.24 -6.94
N ALA A 57 10.56 -9.71 -6.61
CA ALA A 57 9.26 -10.30 -6.92
C ALA A 57 8.88 -10.08 -8.39
N VAL A 58 9.76 -10.44 -9.33
CA VAL A 58 9.56 -10.36 -10.77
C VAL A 58 9.60 -11.78 -11.34
N ASN A 59 8.55 -12.21 -12.06
CA ASN A 59 8.55 -13.52 -12.71
C ASN A 59 9.36 -13.52 -14.01
N SER A 60 9.54 -14.71 -14.59
CA SER A 60 10.26 -14.92 -15.87
C SER A 60 9.68 -14.17 -17.08
N THR A 61 8.49 -13.57 -16.94
CA THR A 61 7.84 -12.73 -17.97
C THR A 61 7.95 -11.23 -17.68
N GLY A 62 8.69 -10.83 -16.64
CA GLY A 62 8.82 -9.44 -16.21
C GLY A 62 7.62 -8.88 -15.42
N ASN A 63 6.63 -9.72 -15.11
CA ASN A 63 5.45 -9.32 -14.34
C ASN A 63 5.70 -9.50 -12.83
N PRO A 64 5.14 -8.61 -11.98
CA PRO A 64 5.28 -8.73 -10.54
C PRO A 64 4.66 -10.04 -10.01
N SER A 65 5.48 -10.90 -9.43
CA SER A 65 5.12 -12.15 -8.76
C SER A 65 4.93 -11.93 -7.26
N TRP A 66 4.13 -10.93 -6.91
CA TRP A 66 3.89 -10.56 -5.51
C TRP A 66 3.19 -11.70 -4.75
N PHE A 67 3.53 -11.85 -3.48
CA PHE A 67 3.00 -12.89 -2.61
C PHE A 67 1.51 -12.66 -2.34
N GLN A 68 0.69 -13.71 -2.41
CA GLN A 68 -0.75 -13.58 -2.18
C GLN A 68 -1.08 -13.86 -0.72
N LEU A 69 -1.73 -12.90 -0.06
CA LEU A 69 -2.32 -13.07 1.26
C LEU A 69 -3.73 -13.62 1.15
N SER A 70 -4.12 -14.46 2.11
CA SER A 70 -5.50 -14.93 2.26
C SER A 70 -6.42 -13.83 2.74
N ASP A 71 -5.93 -12.97 3.63
CA ASP A 71 -6.70 -11.90 4.26
C ASP A 71 -5.80 -10.76 4.77
N ALA A 72 -6.43 -9.64 5.15
CA ALA A 72 -5.73 -8.42 5.57
C ALA A 72 -5.03 -8.52 6.93
N SER A 73 -5.46 -9.42 7.82
CA SER A 73 -4.84 -9.55 9.15
C SER A 73 -3.39 -10.01 9.07
N SER A 74 -3.07 -10.77 8.01
CA SER A 74 -1.72 -11.25 7.71
C SER A 74 -0.71 -10.13 7.38
N LEU A 75 -1.17 -8.90 7.11
CA LEU A 75 -0.27 -7.74 6.89
C LEU A 75 0.59 -7.45 8.12
N SER A 76 0.03 -7.66 9.33
CA SER A 76 0.70 -7.39 10.60
C SER A 76 1.79 -8.41 10.97
N SER A 77 1.85 -9.55 10.26
CA SER A 77 2.88 -10.56 10.47
C SER A 77 4.28 -10.08 10.05
N CYS A 78 4.35 -9.07 9.16
CA CYS A 78 5.59 -8.47 8.69
C CYS A 78 5.80 -7.08 9.31
N ASN A 79 6.98 -6.86 9.90
CA ASN A 79 7.36 -5.57 10.49
C ASN A 79 8.05 -4.61 9.49
N GLU A 80 7.98 -4.89 8.19
CA GLU A 80 8.51 -4.03 7.13
C GLU A 80 7.39 -3.24 6.44
N THR A 81 7.76 -2.22 5.68
CA THR A 81 6.80 -1.52 4.82
C THR A 81 6.46 -2.41 3.64
N LEU A 82 5.16 -2.58 3.37
CA LEU A 82 4.66 -3.41 2.29
C LEU A 82 4.01 -2.55 1.22
N LEU A 83 4.13 -2.97 -0.03
CA LEU A 83 3.26 -2.49 -1.12
C LEU A 83 2.20 -3.54 -1.41
N LEU A 84 0.97 -3.09 -1.67
CA LEU A 84 -0.15 -3.97 -1.95
C LEU A 84 -0.74 -3.67 -3.33
N SER A 85 -1.16 -4.74 -3.98
CA SER A 85 -1.96 -4.74 -5.20
C SER A 85 -3.26 -5.48 -4.92
N LEU A 86 -4.38 -4.82 -5.19
CA LEU A 86 -5.73 -5.30 -4.93
C LEU A 86 -6.53 -5.27 -6.22
N ILE A 87 -7.54 -6.13 -6.32
CA ILE A 87 -8.55 -6.02 -7.38
C ILE A 87 -9.66 -5.08 -6.89
N VAL A 88 -9.90 -3.99 -7.62
CA VAL A 88 -10.73 -2.85 -7.18
C VAL A 88 -12.15 -2.89 -7.78
N ASP A 89 -12.46 -3.87 -8.62
CA ASP A 89 -13.78 -4.05 -9.25
C ASP A 89 -14.84 -4.63 -8.28
N ASN A 90 -14.41 -5.44 -7.31
CA ASN A 90 -15.29 -6.08 -6.33
C ASN A 90 -15.66 -5.14 -5.17
N ASP A 91 -16.65 -5.50 -4.36
CA ASP A 91 -17.04 -4.70 -3.17
C ASP A 91 -16.12 -4.92 -1.96
N GLU A 92 -15.42 -6.05 -1.94
CA GLU A 92 -14.50 -6.43 -0.86
C GLU A 92 -13.06 -6.53 -1.40
N PRO A 93 -12.05 -6.21 -0.58
CA PRO A 93 -10.65 -6.36 -0.97
C PRO A 93 -10.34 -7.84 -1.18
N GLN A 94 -10.19 -8.23 -2.43
CA GLN A 94 -9.81 -9.59 -2.85
C GLN A 94 -8.50 -9.60 -3.61
N GLY A 95 -7.86 -10.77 -3.64
CA GLY A 95 -6.60 -10.96 -4.35
C GLY A 95 -5.49 -10.07 -3.81
N ILE A 96 -5.37 -9.97 -2.49
CA ILE A 96 -4.37 -9.15 -1.81
C ILE A 96 -2.98 -9.70 -2.14
N LYS A 97 -2.27 -9.00 -3.02
CA LYS A 97 -0.90 -9.32 -3.38
C LYS A 97 0.05 -8.32 -2.73
N VAL A 98 1.15 -8.80 -2.16
CA VAL A 98 2.09 -7.99 -1.39
C VAL A 98 3.55 -8.31 -1.71
N CYS A 99 4.41 -7.31 -1.51
CA CYS A 99 5.86 -7.46 -1.49
C CYS A 99 6.47 -6.51 -0.45
N ALA A 100 7.66 -6.83 0.03
CA ALA A 100 8.40 -5.96 0.93
C ALA A 100 8.99 -4.79 0.14
N ALA A 101 8.67 -3.57 0.53
CA ALA A 101 8.99 -2.38 -0.21
C ALA A 101 10.49 -2.05 -0.09
N ASP A 102 11.17 -1.98 -1.23
CA ASP A 102 12.62 -1.77 -1.32
C ASP A 102 13.00 -0.74 -2.38
N TYR A 103 12.09 0.18 -2.72
CA TYR A 103 12.35 1.19 -3.73
C TYR A 103 13.21 2.33 -3.19
N ASP A 104 14.26 2.64 -3.95
CA ASP A 104 15.17 3.75 -3.70
C ASP A 104 14.46 5.11 -3.79
N PRO A 105 14.95 6.13 -3.05
CA PRO A 105 14.35 7.47 -3.02
C PRO A 105 14.57 8.31 -4.28
N VAL A 106 15.05 7.72 -5.38
CA VAL A 106 15.38 8.46 -6.59
C VAL A 106 14.12 8.67 -7.43
N LEU A 107 13.70 9.93 -7.55
CA LEU A 107 12.59 10.33 -8.41
C LEU A 107 13.12 10.89 -9.75
N PRO A 108 12.76 10.28 -10.90
CA PRO A 108 13.04 10.86 -12.21
C PRO A 108 12.41 12.25 -12.34
N SER A 109 13.19 13.22 -12.87
CA SER A 109 12.69 14.58 -13.08
C SER A 109 11.52 14.66 -14.06
N SER A 110 11.40 13.69 -14.97
CA SER A 110 10.34 13.59 -15.99
C SER A 110 8.95 13.28 -15.43
N LEU A 111 8.84 12.94 -14.15
CA LEU A 111 7.56 12.65 -13.49
C LEU A 111 6.93 13.86 -12.83
N PHE A 112 7.68 14.96 -12.71
CA PHE A 112 7.15 16.19 -12.16
C PHE A 112 6.37 16.95 -13.23
N TYR A 113 5.34 17.65 -12.75
CA TYR A 113 4.55 18.56 -13.55
C TYR A 113 5.43 19.50 -14.38
N ASP A 114 5.25 19.44 -15.69
CA ASP A 114 5.87 20.31 -16.67
C ASP A 114 4.75 21.20 -17.23
N GLY A 115 4.79 22.50 -16.87
CA GLY A 115 3.74 23.45 -17.27
C GLY A 115 3.63 23.70 -18.77
N GLU A 116 4.53 23.13 -19.57
CA GLU A 116 4.50 23.18 -21.03
C GLU A 116 4.06 21.83 -21.65
N LYS A 117 3.82 20.78 -20.85
CA LYS A 117 3.41 19.45 -21.32
C LYS A 117 2.18 18.93 -20.59
N ALA A 118 1.05 18.95 -21.30
CA ALA A 118 -0.23 18.43 -20.79
C ALA A 118 -0.21 16.91 -20.54
N ALA A 119 0.56 16.12 -21.32
CA ALA A 119 0.66 14.68 -21.14
C ALA A 119 1.95 14.11 -21.76
N LEU A 120 2.38 12.95 -21.28
CA LEU A 120 3.47 12.17 -21.87
C LEU A 120 3.03 11.45 -23.16
N CYS A 121 1.76 11.07 -23.25
CA CYS A 121 1.18 10.41 -24.41
C CYS A 121 0.33 11.41 -25.22
N THR A 122 -0.02 11.05 -26.45
CA THR A 122 -0.95 11.84 -27.26
C THR A 122 -2.32 11.81 -26.60
N THR A 123 -2.80 12.97 -26.15
CA THR A 123 -4.14 13.16 -25.59
C THR A 123 -4.95 14.10 -26.49
N PRO A 124 -6.27 13.89 -26.66
CA PRO A 124 -7.14 14.85 -27.36
C PRO A 124 -7.31 16.16 -26.58
N ASN A 125 -7.01 16.16 -25.28
CA ASN A 125 -7.20 17.32 -24.40
C ASN A 125 -5.88 18.04 -24.16
N HIS A 126 -5.69 19.16 -24.86
CA HIS A 126 -4.48 19.98 -24.75
C HIS A 126 -4.64 21.20 -23.83
N GLU A 127 -5.86 21.47 -23.37
CA GLU A 127 -6.14 22.61 -22.50
C GLU A 127 -5.80 22.28 -21.04
N MET A 128 -4.87 23.04 -20.47
CA MET A 128 -4.57 22.97 -19.05
C MET A 128 -5.50 23.92 -18.30
N ALA A 129 -6.22 23.39 -17.32
CA ALA A 129 -7.09 24.15 -16.45
C ALA A 129 -6.56 24.14 -15.00
N PRO A 130 -6.68 25.26 -14.25
CA PRO A 130 -6.38 25.25 -12.84
C PRO A 130 -7.39 24.38 -12.09
N ALA A 131 -6.90 23.45 -11.28
CA ALA A 131 -7.71 22.57 -10.46
C ALA A 131 -7.35 22.73 -8.97
N SER A 132 -8.35 22.62 -8.10
CA SER A 132 -8.16 22.67 -6.65
C SER A 132 -8.34 21.28 -6.05
N VAL A 133 -7.26 20.73 -5.53
CA VAL A 133 -7.26 19.48 -4.77
C VAL A 133 -7.63 19.82 -3.32
N ARG A 134 -8.57 19.07 -2.73
CA ARG A 134 -9.03 19.31 -1.36
C ARG A 134 -8.67 18.15 -0.44
N ILE A 135 -8.32 18.48 0.79
CA ILE A 135 -8.22 17.52 1.89
C ILE A 135 -9.51 17.55 2.71
N SER A 136 -10.05 16.37 3.00
CA SER A 136 -11.24 16.19 3.82
C SER A 136 -11.02 15.06 4.82
N PHE A 137 -11.49 15.25 6.04
CA PHE A 137 -11.45 14.21 7.08
C PHE A 137 -12.72 13.38 7.04
N LEU A 138 -12.59 12.06 7.15
CA LEU A 138 -13.74 11.17 7.19
C LEU A 138 -14.31 11.06 8.61
N PRO A 139 -15.65 11.05 8.77
CA PRO A 139 -16.26 10.90 10.07
C PRO A 139 -15.92 9.54 10.69
N GLU A 140 -15.87 9.46 12.03
CA GLU A 140 -15.60 8.20 12.74
C GLU A 140 -16.58 7.08 12.35
N LYS A 141 -17.83 7.42 12.04
CA LYS A 141 -18.87 6.46 11.61
C LYS A 141 -18.56 5.76 10.28
N ALA A 142 -17.72 6.36 9.43
CA ALA A 142 -17.27 5.73 8.19
C ALA A 142 -16.14 4.70 8.44
N GLN A 143 -15.65 4.59 9.67
CA GLN A 143 -14.53 3.74 10.05
C GLN A 143 -15.06 2.51 10.82
N ARG A 144 -14.55 1.32 10.49
CA ARG A 144 -15.05 0.05 11.04
C ARG A 144 -14.40 -0.31 12.39
N SER A 145 -13.37 0.43 12.80
CA SER A 145 -12.54 0.16 13.98
C SER A 145 -12.48 1.36 14.91
N ASP A 146 -12.52 1.10 16.22
CA ASP A 146 -12.32 2.09 17.30
C ASP A 146 -10.92 2.74 17.25
N SER A 147 -9.97 2.18 16.49
CA SER A 147 -8.62 2.74 16.25
C SER A 147 -8.57 3.55 14.95
N ALA A 148 -9.27 4.67 14.92
CA ALA A 148 -9.27 5.61 13.78
C ALA A 148 -7.90 6.28 13.52
N THR A 149 -7.01 6.24 14.52
CA THR A 149 -5.73 6.94 14.52
C THR A 149 -4.60 6.04 14.05
N PHE A 150 -3.58 6.66 13.46
CA PHE A 150 -2.36 5.99 13.04
C PHE A 150 -1.16 6.94 13.18
N SER A 151 0.04 6.36 13.24
CA SER A 151 1.29 7.11 13.34
C SER A 151 1.64 7.81 12.04
N SER A 152 2.01 9.09 12.10
CA SER A 152 2.53 9.85 10.96
C SER A 152 3.79 9.20 10.36
N ASN A 153 4.70 8.68 11.20
CA ASN A 153 5.91 8.00 10.73
C ASN A 153 5.60 6.74 9.91
N HIS A 154 4.58 5.99 10.32
CA HIS A 154 4.12 4.81 9.57
C HIS A 154 3.52 5.22 8.23
N LEU A 155 2.70 6.28 8.21
CA LEU A 155 2.14 6.81 6.98
C LEU A 155 3.23 7.35 6.03
N LEU A 156 4.24 8.03 6.55
CA LEU A 156 5.36 8.53 5.75
C LEU A 156 6.18 7.39 5.14
N ALA A 157 6.44 6.32 5.91
CA ALA A 157 7.13 5.14 5.41
C ALA A 157 6.36 4.49 4.25
N ALA A 158 5.07 4.23 4.44
CA ALA A 158 4.21 3.66 3.41
C ALA A 158 4.07 4.57 2.19
N GLY A 159 3.81 5.86 2.41
CA GLY A 159 3.55 6.83 1.35
C GLY A 159 4.78 7.13 0.49
N ARG A 160 5.98 7.22 1.08
CA ARG A 160 7.23 7.35 0.30
C ARG A 160 7.46 6.15 -0.61
N GLN A 161 7.24 4.93 -0.10
CA GLN A 161 7.36 3.71 -0.91
C GLN A 161 6.32 3.66 -2.04
N VAL A 162 5.08 4.13 -1.81
CA VAL A 162 4.09 4.26 -2.89
C VAL A 162 4.56 5.25 -3.96
N VAL A 163 5.08 6.41 -3.56
CA VAL A 163 5.62 7.40 -4.50
C VAL A 163 6.76 6.80 -5.33
N HIS A 164 7.71 6.12 -4.69
CA HIS A 164 8.85 5.50 -5.39
C HIS A 164 8.41 4.34 -6.30
N HIS A 165 7.45 3.53 -5.87
CA HIS A 165 6.87 2.47 -6.69
C HIS A 165 6.23 3.02 -7.96
N LEU A 166 5.40 4.05 -7.84
CA LEU A 166 4.80 4.72 -9.00
C LEU A 166 5.88 5.36 -9.89
N ALA A 167 6.93 5.91 -9.29
CA ALA A 167 8.03 6.54 -10.03
C ALA A 167 8.98 5.55 -10.72
N SER A 168 9.03 4.29 -10.26
CA SER A 168 9.86 3.24 -10.86
C SER A 168 9.36 2.80 -12.25
N ARG A 169 8.18 3.27 -12.66
CA ARG A 169 7.52 2.90 -13.91
C ARG A 169 7.17 4.16 -14.70
N GLN A 170 7.30 4.09 -16.01
CA GLN A 170 6.78 5.14 -16.86
C GLN A 170 5.24 5.15 -16.78
N PRO A 171 4.59 6.31 -16.64
CA PRO A 171 3.13 6.41 -16.70
C PRO A 171 2.57 5.73 -17.95
N SER A 172 1.52 4.93 -17.77
CA SER A 172 0.84 4.22 -18.87
C SER A 172 0.00 5.19 -19.72
N CYS A 173 -0.07 4.94 -21.03
CA CYS A 173 -0.95 5.68 -21.93
C CYS A 173 -2.42 5.23 -21.90
N SER A 174 -2.72 4.11 -21.25
CA SER A 174 -4.04 3.45 -21.36
C SER A 174 -4.54 2.82 -20.06
N ARG A 175 -3.82 3.03 -18.96
CA ARG A 175 -4.15 2.40 -17.68
C ARG A 175 -3.96 3.40 -16.56
N ASP A 176 -4.94 3.44 -15.67
CA ASP A 176 -4.84 4.17 -14.42
C ASP A 176 -3.74 3.60 -13.55
N ALA A 177 -3.14 4.48 -12.75
CA ALA A 177 -2.16 4.11 -11.75
C ALA A 177 -2.87 3.92 -10.40
N MET A 178 -2.64 2.75 -9.80
CA MET A 178 -3.13 2.43 -8.46
C MET A 178 -2.01 1.81 -7.65
N SER A 179 -1.92 2.20 -6.39
CA SER A 179 -0.96 1.60 -5.45
C SER A 179 -1.44 1.77 -4.03
N PHE A 180 -1.17 0.75 -3.21
CA PHE A 180 -1.34 0.81 -1.77
C PHE A 180 0.00 0.63 -1.07
N GLY A 181 0.16 1.31 0.05
CA GLY A 181 1.28 1.14 0.96
C GLY A 181 0.77 0.85 2.36
N TYR A 182 1.39 -0.11 3.02
CA TYR A 182 1.14 -0.46 4.42
C TYR A 182 2.43 -0.33 5.21
N SER A 183 2.32 0.22 6.42
CA SER A 183 3.40 0.16 7.39
C SER A 183 2.77 0.12 8.78
N GLN A 184 2.90 -1.00 9.49
CA GLN A 184 2.43 -1.16 10.87
C GLN A 184 0.99 -0.68 11.09
N SER A 185 0.80 0.54 11.63
CA SER A 185 -0.51 1.10 11.97
C SER A 185 -1.18 1.89 10.85
N ALA A 186 -0.49 2.14 9.73
CA ALA A 186 -0.97 3.06 8.70
C ALA A 186 -1.11 2.36 7.34
N LEU A 187 -2.12 2.80 6.59
CA LEU A 187 -2.38 2.40 5.23
C LEU A 187 -2.60 3.67 4.38
N ILE A 188 -1.99 3.69 3.21
CA ILE A 188 -2.22 4.71 2.20
C ILE A 188 -2.63 4.06 0.88
N GLY A 189 -3.69 4.56 0.27
CA GLY A 189 -4.14 4.15 -1.06
C GLY A 189 -4.09 5.34 -2.01
N VAL A 190 -3.61 5.11 -3.22
CA VAL A 190 -3.51 6.14 -4.26
C VAL A 190 -4.17 5.63 -5.53
N PHE A 191 -5.03 6.47 -6.11
CA PHE A 191 -5.57 6.33 -7.46
C PHE A 191 -5.17 7.55 -8.28
N ALA A 192 -4.77 7.32 -9.52
CA ALA A 192 -4.56 8.37 -10.49
C ALA A 192 -5.04 7.92 -11.86
N GLY A 193 -6.03 8.64 -12.38
CA GLY A 193 -6.51 8.52 -13.73
C GLY A 193 -5.39 8.74 -14.75
N VAL A 194 -5.49 8.04 -15.87
CA VAL A 194 -4.46 8.00 -16.92
C VAL A 194 -4.01 9.39 -17.38
N GLU A 195 -4.93 10.36 -17.52
CA GLU A 195 -4.63 11.71 -18.01
C GLU A 195 -3.89 12.53 -16.94
N LEU A 196 -4.32 12.46 -15.67
CA LEU A 196 -3.65 13.17 -14.58
C LEU A 196 -2.31 12.56 -14.17
N HIS A 197 -2.17 11.24 -14.30
CA HIS A 197 -0.94 10.55 -13.94
C HIS A 197 0.21 10.90 -14.89
N GLN A 198 -0.07 10.93 -16.20
CA GLN A 198 0.91 11.34 -17.21
C GLN A 198 1.31 12.81 -17.10
N HIS A 199 0.43 13.67 -16.60
CA HIS A 199 0.70 15.09 -16.36
C HIS A 199 1.60 15.33 -15.13
N GLY A 200 1.89 14.30 -14.32
CA GLY A 200 2.70 14.42 -13.11
C GLY A 200 1.95 14.99 -11.90
N LEU A 201 0.64 15.27 -12.02
CA LEU A 201 -0.18 15.83 -10.94
C LEU A 201 -0.24 14.89 -9.73
N THR A 202 -0.26 13.58 -9.96
CA THR A 202 -0.24 12.56 -8.89
C THR A 202 0.96 12.75 -7.95
N PHE A 203 2.15 13.00 -8.50
CA PHE A 203 3.36 13.16 -7.70
C PHE A 203 3.33 14.47 -6.90
N GLN A 204 2.81 15.55 -7.50
CA GLN A 204 2.63 16.82 -6.80
C GLN A 204 1.62 16.69 -5.64
N VAL A 205 0.50 15.99 -5.85
CA VAL A 205 -0.50 15.72 -4.81
C VAL A 205 0.14 14.89 -3.69
N MET A 206 0.83 13.80 -4.03
CA MET A 206 1.47 12.94 -3.03
C MET A 206 2.54 13.68 -2.22
N GLN A 207 3.36 14.52 -2.85
CA GLN A 207 4.34 15.34 -2.13
C GLN A 207 3.68 16.28 -1.12
N ARG A 208 2.58 16.94 -1.50
CA ARG A 208 1.83 17.80 -0.58
C ARG A 208 1.16 17.01 0.54
N VAL A 209 0.65 15.81 0.25
CA VAL A 209 0.12 14.91 1.28
C VAL A 209 1.22 14.54 2.29
N LEU A 210 2.38 14.10 1.82
CA LEU A 210 3.48 13.72 2.71
C LEU A 210 3.99 14.92 3.52
N GLN A 211 4.08 16.11 2.92
CA GLN A 211 4.42 17.34 3.63
C GLN A 211 3.38 17.69 4.70
N HIS A 212 2.09 17.60 4.38
CA HIS A 212 1.02 17.80 5.35
C HIS A 212 1.13 16.82 6.53
N VAL A 213 1.51 15.57 6.27
CA VAL A 213 1.72 14.54 7.32
C VAL A 213 2.94 14.84 8.17
N GLU A 214 4.04 15.36 7.59
CA GLU A 214 5.22 15.79 8.34
C GLU A 214 4.90 16.96 9.29
N ASP A 215 4.03 17.86 8.86
CA ASP A 215 3.62 19.03 9.64
C ASP A 215 2.58 18.72 10.74
N ASN A 216 1.95 17.52 10.72
CA ASN A 216 0.85 17.16 11.62
C ASN A 216 1.10 15.85 12.40
N PHE A 217 1.12 15.93 13.74
CA PHE A 217 1.61 14.85 14.61
C PHE A 217 0.61 13.71 14.90
N SER A 218 -0.68 13.92 14.70
CA SER A 218 -1.73 12.91 14.92
C SER A 218 -2.76 13.02 13.80
N LEU A 219 -2.99 11.91 13.10
CA LEU A 219 -3.82 11.88 11.91
C LEU A 219 -5.02 10.97 12.11
N ASN A 220 -6.19 11.55 11.91
CA ASN A 220 -7.41 10.81 11.64
C ASN A 220 -7.42 10.39 10.17
N THR A 221 -8.29 9.45 9.83
CA THR A 221 -8.53 9.10 8.43
C THR A 221 -8.91 10.34 7.60
N PHE A 222 -8.18 10.56 6.50
CA PHE A 222 -8.43 11.66 5.57
C PHE A 222 -8.33 11.19 4.12
N VAL A 223 -9.02 11.93 3.25
CA VAL A 223 -8.95 11.79 1.80
C VAL A 223 -8.47 13.10 1.20
N VAL A 224 -7.64 13.00 0.16
CA VAL A 224 -7.24 14.10 -0.70
C VAL A 224 -7.66 13.75 -2.10
N GLN A 225 -8.54 14.54 -2.70
CA GLN A 225 -9.09 14.19 -4.01
C GLN A 225 -9.30 15.40 -4.92
N LEU A 226 -9.20 15.11 -6.21
CA LEU A 226 -9.72 15.89 -7.32
C LEU A 226 -10.53 14.93 -8.18
N CYS A 227 -11.80 15.25 -8.35
CA CYS A 227 -12.80 14.43 -9.03
C CYS A 227 -13.89 15.39 -9.53
N TYR A 228 -14.61 14.96 -10.57
CA TYR A 228 -15.53 15.81 -11.33
C TYR A 228 -16.89 15.12 -11.47
N ASP A 229 -17.59 14.94 -10.35
CA ASP A 229 -18.88 14.23 -10.30
C ASP A 229 -19.91 14.79 -11.29
N ASP A 230 -19.90 16.10 -11.51
CA ASP A 230 -20.90 16.81 -12.32
C ASP A 230 -20.44 17.11 -13.77
N ASP A 231 -19.13 17.11 -14.05
CA ASP A 231 -18.59 17.54 -15.36
C ASP A 231 -18.31 16.37 -16.32
N GLY A 232 -18.52 15.12 -15.88
CA GLY A 232 -18.47 13.93 -16.73
C GLY A 232 -17.07 13.55 -17.24
N LEU A 233 -16.00 14.12 -16.67
CA LEU A 233 -14.62 13.81 -17.07
C LEU A 233 -14.19 12.38 -16.68
N GLY A 234 -14.88 11.75 -15.73
CA GLY A 234 -14.68 10.33 -15.40
C GLY A 234 -13.38 10.01 -14.66
N ALA A 235 -13.01 8.73 -14.65
CA ALA A 235 -11.88 8.20 -13.89
C ALA A 235 -10.53 8.73 -14.37
N ASP A 236 -10.37 8.95 -15.68
CA ASP A 236 -9.14 9.43 -16.32
C ASP A 236 -8.67 10.79 -15.76
N TYR A 237 -9.61 11.63 -15.32
CA TYR A 237 -9.38 12.95 -14.73
C TYR A 237 -9.56 12.98 -13.20
N THR A 238 -9.48 11.81 -12.55
CA THR A 238 -9.60 11.68 -11.10
C THR A 238 -8.25 11.37 -10.46
N VAL A 239 -7.91 12.06 -9.38
CA VAL A 239 -6.79 11.68 -8.51
C VAL A 239 -7.25 11.66 -7.07
N GLY A 240 -6.88 10.60 -6.36
CA GLY A 240 -7.32 10.36 -5.00
C GLY A 240 -6.21 9.75 -4.15
N VAL A 241 -6.11 10.21 -2.91
CA VAL A 241 -5.26 9.66 -1.87
C VAL A 241 -6.10 9.46 -0.63
N ILE A 242 -6.08 8.26 -0.07
CA ILE A 242 -6.67 7.98 1.25
C ILE A 242 -5.54 7.59 2.19
N ALA A 243 -5.54 8.19 3.37
CA ALA A 243 -4.68 7.81 4.48
C ALA A 243 -5.55 7.38 5.65
N THR A 244 -5.34 6.16 6.16
CA THR A 244 -6.17 5.57 7.20
C THR A 244 -5.38 4.60 8.08
N SER A 245 -6.01 4.14 9.16
CA SER A 245 -5.49 3.06 9.99
C SER A 245 -5.38 1.77 9.19
N SER A 246 -4.36 0.95 9.47
CA SER A 246 -4.17 -0.36 8.87
C SER A 246 -5.39 -1.29 8.96
N ASN A 247 -6.21 -1.09 9.98
CA ASN A 247 -7.41 -1.89 10.23
C ASN A 247 -8.58 -1.51 9.30
N ASN A 248 -8.44 -0.44 8.50
CA ASN A 248 -9.46 0.09 7.60
C ASN A 248 -9.15 -0.18 6.12
N LEU A 249 -8.53 -1.33 5.79
CA LEU A 249 -8.24 -1.70 4.39
C LEU A 249 -9.48 -1.66 3.49
N HIS A 250 -10.63 -2.10 3.99
CA HIS A 250 -11.90 -2.06 3.27
C HIS A 250 -12.28 -0.62 2.88
N LEU A 251 -12.10 0.36 3.77
CA LEU A 251 -12.38 1.77 3.48
C LEU A 251 -11.44 2.32 2.41
N ALA A 252 -10.15 1.98 2.47
CA ALA A 252 -9.20 2.38 1.44
C ALA A 252 -9.51 1.75 0.07
N HIS A 253 -9.90 0.47 0.07
CA HIS A 253 -10.34 -0.23 -1.14
C HIS A 253 -11.60 0.42 -1.75
N GLN A 254 -12.61 0.72 -0.93
CA GLN A 254 -13.81 1.43 -1.38
C GLN A 254 -13.50 2.81 -1.96
N ALA A 255 -12.58 3.56 -1.35
CA ALA A 255 -12.18 4.86 -1.88
C ALA A 255 -11.59 4.75 -3.30
N LEU A 256 -10.67 3.80 -3.52
CA LEU A 256 -10.10 3.57 -4.85
C LEU A 256 -11.15 3.08 -5.86
N LYS A 257 -12.10 2.25 -5.42
CA LYS A 257 -13.23 1.84 -6.28
C LYS A 257 -14.08 3.02 -6.71
N THR A 258 -14.39 3.92 -5.79
CA THR A 258 -15.15 5.14 -6.09
C THR A 258 -14.43 5.99 -7.13
N TRP A 259 -13.11 6.21 -6.97
CA TRP A 259 -12.31 6.97 -7.93
C TRP A 259 -12.15 6.26 -9.28
N ALA A 260 -11.99 4.93 -9.29
CA ALA A 260 -11.98 4.13 -10.52
C ALA A 260 -13.33 4.18 -11.27
N GLY A 261 -14.43 4.45 -10.55
CA GLY A 261 -15.73 4.75 -11.14
C GLY A 261 -15.90 6.20 -11.60
N GLY A 262 -14.87 7.04 -11.48
CA GLY A 262 -14.90 8.46 -11.82
C GLY A 262 -15.68 9.34 -10.84
N LYS A 263 -15.85 8.89 -9.59
CA LYS A 263 -16.65 9.57 -8.57
C LYS A 263 -15.80 10.09 -7.41
N CYS A 264 -16.28 11.07 -6.67
CA CYS A 264 -15.71 11.52 -5.41
C CYS A 264 -16.15 10.62 -4.24
N VAL A 265 -15.24 10.40 -3.29
CA VAL A 265 -15.59 9.83 -1.99
C VAL A 265 -16.44 10.84 -1.22
N GLU A 266 -17.56 10.39 -0.65
CA GLU A 266 -18.42 11.21 0.21
C GLU A 266 -17.73 11.50 1.55
N THR A 267 -17.68 12.77 1.95
CA THR A 267 -16.98 13.23 3.16
C THR A 267 -17.85 14.04 4.11
N LYS A 268 -19.18 13.93 4.00
CA LYS A 268 -20.15 14.71 4.79
C LYS A 268 -21.05 13.81 5.63
#